data_AF-D4RXR8-F1
#
_entry.id   AF-D4RXR8-F1
#
_cell.length_a   1.000
_cell.length_b   1.000
_cell.length_c   1.000
_cell.angle_alpha   90.00
_cell.angle_beta   90.00
_cell.angle_gamma   90.00
#
_symmetry.space_group_name_H-M   'P 1'
#
loop_
_entity.id
_entity.type
_entity.pdbx_description
1 polymer ?
#
loop_
_entity_poly.entity_id
_entity_poly.type
_entity_poly.pdbx_seq_one_letter_code
_entity_poly.pdbx_strand_id
1 'polypeptide(L)'
;MNKFFKVVNLFLLVLLLTMMTGCSSKSPESYVSDYLKLEVIRDKVDSIETTYYDSKYELKKEIKQVIKDIKKIELETKEGKKFKKCAIKLCKKIRYYGSKYYNDDPILANMNLKKKINKYINKLEDAGKKFDARYDQVVSNL
;
A
#
# COMPACT_ATOMS: atom_id res chain seq x y z
N MET A 1 19.06 -22.30 36.85
CA MET A 1 18.98 -20.84 36.65
C MET A 1 19.53 -20.31 35.30
N ASN A 2 19.66 -21.12 34.23
CA ASN A 2 20.40 -20.70 33.02
C ASN A 2 19.58 -20.41 31.74
N LYS A 3 18.30 -20.78 31.66
CA LYS A 3 17.47 -20.48 30.46
C LYS A 3 16.80 -19.11 30.53
N PHE A 4 16.26 -18.74 31.69
CA PHE A 4 15.54 -17.47 31.86
C PHE A 4 16.47 -16.26 31.69
N PHE A 5 17.66 -16.29 32.29
CA PHE A 5 18.67 -15.25 32.11
C PHE A 5 19.14 -15.10 30.66
N LYS A 6 19.26 -16.21 29.90
CA LYS A 6 19.62 -16.16 28.47
C LYS A 6 18.53 -15.51 27.62
N VAL A 7 17.26 -15.78 27.90
CA VAL A 7 16.13 -15.18 27.17
C VAL A 7 16.01 -13.69 27.49
N VAL A 8 16.15 -13.31 28.76
CA VAL A 8 16.11 -11.91 29.21
C VAL A 8 17.26 -11.11 28.61
N ASN A 9 18.48 -11.66 28.59
CA ASN A 9 19.63 -11.01 27.95
C ASN A 9 19.45 -10.85 26.43
N LEU A 10 18.88 -11.84 25.75
CA LEU A 10 18.60 -11.73 24.31
C LEU A 10 17.56 -10.65 24.02
N PHE A 11 16.52 -10.56 24.84
CA PHE A 11 15.48 -9.55 24.70
C PHE A 11 16.03 -8.13 24.93
N LEU A 12 16.86 -7.95 25.95
CA LEU A 12 17.59 -6.70 26.22
C LEU A 12 18.52 -6.32 25.06
N LEU A 13 19.23 -7.30 24.47
CA LEU A 13 20.14 -7.05 23.36
C LEU A 13 19.39 -6.62 22.10
N VAL A 14 18.24 -7.23 21.80
CA VAL A 14 17.35 -6.81 20.71
C VAL A 14 16.79 -5.41 20.97
N LEU A 15 16.41 -5.10 22.22
CA LEU A 15 15.93 -3.76 22.59
C LEU A 15 17.02 -2.69 22.42
N LEU A 16 18.25 -2.98 22.84
CA LEU A 16 19.41 -2.09 22.67
C LEU A 16 19.75 -1.89 21.19
N LEU A 17 19.67 -2.94 20.36
CA LEU A 17 19.84 -2.83 18.90
C LEU A 17 18.72 -1.98 18.25
N THR A 18 17.49 -2.04 18.76
CA THR A 18 16.41 -1.15 18.31
C THR A 18 16.59 0.31 18.75
N MET A 19 17.38 0.59 19.79
CA MET A 19 17.72 1.96 20.21
C MET A 19 18.93 2.53 19.45
N MET A 20 19.91 1.69 19.06
CA MET A 20 21.08 2.11 18.27
C MET A 20 20.77 2.31 16.77
N THR A 21 19.71 1.66 16.26
CA THR A 21 19.12 2.02 14.97
C THR A 21 18.24 3.25 15.14
N GLY A 22 18.86 4.36 15.56
CA GLY A 22 18.24 5.67 15.58
C GLY A 22 17.49 5.85 14.27
N CYS A 23 16.18 6.01 14.39
CA CYS A 23 15.27 6.29 13.29
C CYS A 23 15.68 7.66 12.75
N SER A 24 16.76 7.72 11.97
CA SER A 24 17.12 8.87 11.17
C SER A 24 15.86 9.21 10.41
N SER A 25 15.27 10.35 10.77
CA SER A 25 14.16 10.91 10.00
C SER A 25 14.69 11.01 8.58
N LYS A 26 14.13 10.18 7.69
CA LYS A 26 14.44 10.20 6.26
C LYS A 26 14.44 11.66 5.78
N SER A 27 15.41 12.02 4.96
CA SER A 27 15.56 13.41 4.51
C SER A 27 14.27 13.90 3.85
N PRO A 28 14.00 15.22 3.90
CA PRO A 28 12.88 15.82 3.17
C PRO A 28 12.84 15.41 1.69
N GLU A 29 14.00 15.23 1.07
CA GLU A 29 14.17 14.74 -0.31
C GLU A 29 13.52 13.36 -0.51
N SER A 30 13.65 12.44 0.45
CA SER A 30 12.99 11.12 0.37
C SER A 30 11.47 11.24 0.35
N TYR A 31 10.89 12.21 1.07
CA TYR A 31 9.45 12.45 1.09
C TYR A 31 8.97 13.09 -0.21
N VAL A 32 9.72 14.03 -0.79
CA VAL A 32 9.43 14.62 -2.10
C VAL A 32 9.51 13.57 -3.21
N SER A 33 10.55 12.75 -3.22
CA SER A 33 10.72 11.64 -4.17
C SER A 33 9.59 10.62 -4.06
N ASP A 34 9.22 10.23 -2.84
CA ASP A 34 8.12 9.29 -2.61
C ASP A 34 6.76 9.87 -3.00
N TYR A 35 6.52 11.18 -2.82
CA TYR A 35 5.24 11.82 -3.17
C TYR A 35 4.92 11.62 -4.66
N LEU A 36 5.87 11.93 -5.55
CA LEU A 36 5.69 11.74 -7.01
C LEU A 36 5.45 10.26 -7.36
N LYS A 37 6.14 9.34 -6.69
CA LYS A 37 5.93 7.90 -6.88
C LYS A 37 4.56 7.43 -6.37
N LEU A 38 4.03 8.07 -5.33
CA LEU A 38 2.70 7.79 -4.81
C LEU A 38 1.62 8.20 -5.80
N GLU A 39 1.76 9.34 -6.47
CA GLU A 39 0.87 9.75 -7.57
C GLU A 39 0.84 8.69 -8.69
N VAL A 40 2.02 8.21 -9.12
CA VAL A 40 2.08 7.12 -10.12
C VAL A 40 1.37 5.85 -9.64
N ILE A 41 1.38 5.55 -8.33
CA ILE A 41 0.63 4.43 -7.77
C ILE A 41 -0.88 4.71 -7.77
N ARG A 42 -1.30 5.94 -7.42
CA ARG A 42 -2.71 6.38 -7.43
C ARG A 42 -3.29 6.25 -8.83
N ASP A 43 -2.63 6.81 -9.85
CA ASP A 43 -3.05 6.72 -11.26
C ASP A 43 -3.24 5.26 -11.71
N LYS A 44 -2.29 4.39 -11.34
CA LYS A 44 -2.37 2.96 -11.67
C LYS A 44 -3.54 2.27 -10.98
N VAL A 45 -3.87 2.64 -9.74
CA VAL A 45 -5.04 2.08 -9.03
C VAL A 45 -6.33 2.60 -9.66
N ASP A 46 -6.42 3.89 -9.94
CA ASP A 46 -7.62 4.54 -10.50
C ASP A 46 -7.92 4.04 -11.92
N SER A 47 -6.88 3.78 -12.72
CA SER A 47 -7.04 3.16 -14.04
C SER A 47 -7.75 1.81 -13.96
N ILE A 48 -7.52 1.02 -12.91
CA ILE A 48 -8.20 -0.27 -12.75
C ILE A 48 -9.68 -0.08 -12.43
N GLU A 49 -10.03 0.91 -11.60
CA GLU A 49 -11.40 1.14 -11.16
C GLU A 49 -12.30 1.69 -12.25
N THR A 50 -11.70 2.41 -13.22
CA THR A 50 -12.41 3.09 -14.31
C THR A 50 -12.44 2.32 -15.62
N THR A 51 -11.57 1.31 -15.79
CA THR A 51 -11.47 0.54 -17.04
C THR A 51 -12.59 -0.51 -17.15
N TYR A 52 -13.26 -0.52 -18.30
CA TYR A 52 -14.09 -1.65 -18.74
C TYR A 52 -13.20 -2.75 -19.33
N TYR A 53 -13.47 -4.01 -18.98
CA TYR A 53 -12.70 -5.16 -19.49
C TYR A 53 -13.62 -6.06 -20.30
N ASP A 54 -13.21 -6.39 -21.53
CA ASP A 54 -14.01 -7.21 -22.45
C ASP A 54 -14.12 -8.67 -22.00
N SER A 55 -13.14 -9.13 -21.21
CA SER A 55 -13.16 -10.46 -20.60
C SER A 55 -12.67 -10.50 -19.15
N LYS A 56 -13.20 -11.48 -18.41
CA LYS A 56 -12.68 -11.87 -17.08
C LYS A 56 -11.19 -12.24 -17.11
N TYR A 57 -10.69 -12.75 -18.25
CA TYR A 57 -9.28 -13.08 -18.43
C TYR A 57 -8.42 -11.81 -18.51
N GLU A 58 -8.83 -10.83 -19.32
CA GLU A 58 -8.13 -9.54 -19.45
C GLU A 58 -8.13 -8.78 -18.13
N LEU A 59 -9.27 -8.69 -17.44
CA LEU A 59 -9.34 -8.10 -16.09
C LEU A 59 -8.28 -8.71 -15.16
N LYS A 60 -8.15 -10.05 -15.16
CA LYS A 60 -7.16 -10.74 -14.33
C LYS A 60 -5.73 -10.46 -14.76
N LYS A 61 -5.47 -10.32 -16.06
CA LYS A 61 -4.16 -10.11 -16.67
C LYS A 61 -3.68 -8.69 -16.40
N GLU A 62 -4.51 -7.69 -16.69
CA GLU A 62 -4.21 -6.26 -16.51
C GLU A 62 -3.95 -5.94 -15.03
N ILE A 63 -4.85 -6.35 -14.12
CA ILE A 63 -4.63 -6.09 -12.70
C ILE A 63 -3.37 -6.82 -12.18
N LYS A 64 -3.03 -8.00 -12.73
CA LYS A 64 -1.78 -8.69 -12.38
C LYS A 64 -0.57 -7.90 -12.86
N GLN A 65 -0.65 -7.25 -14.02
CA GLN A 65 0.41 -6.39 -14.54
C GLN A 65 0.57 -5.13 -13.69
N VAL A 66 -0.53 -4.44 -13.35
CA VAL A 66 -0.50 -3.27 -12.46
C VAL A 66 0.11 -3.62 -11.09
N ILE A 67 -0.25 -4.77 -10.50
CA ILE A 67 0.37 -5.24 -9.25
C ILE A 67 1.89 -5.42 -9.40
N LYS A 68 2.38 -5.92 -10.55
CA LYS A 68 3.82 -6.05 -10.81
C LYS A 68 4.48 -4.69 -10.92
N ASP A 69 3.85 -3.75 -11.62
CA ASP A 69 4.38 -2.40 -11.79
C ASP A 69 4.50 -1.67 -10.45
N ILE A 70 3.42 -1.66 -9.65
CA ILE A 70 3.43 -1.05 -8.31
C ILE A 70 4.52 -1.70 -7.44
N LYS A 71 4.74 -3.01 -7.55
CA LYS A 71 5.81 -3.71 -6.81
C LYS A 71 7.21 -3.23 -7.17
N LYS A 72 7.47 -2.78 -8.40
CA LYS A 72 8.77 -2.27 -8.84
C LYS A 72 9.08 -0.87 -8.32
N ILE A 73 8.06 -0.09 -7.96
CA ILE A 73 8.25 1.28 -7.47
C ILE A 73 8.89 1.26 -6.08
N GLU A 74 10.14 1.72 -5.97
CA GLU A 74 10.85 1.76 -4.70
C GLU A 74 10.49 3.01 -3.89
N LEU A 75 9.99 2.78 -2.69
CA LEU A 75 9.62 3.82 -1.75
C LEU A 75 10.56 3.78 -0.56
N GLU A 76 10.92 4.97 -0.12
CA GLU A 76 11.96 5.19 0.85
C GLU A 76 11.41 5.30 2.27
N THR A 77 10.33 6.06 2.41
CA THR A 77 9.66 6.38 3.65
C THR A 77 8.83 5.19 4.17
N LYS A 78 8.60 5.16 5.48
CA LYS A 78 7.78 4.12 6.12
C LYS A 78 6.31 4.24 5.68
N GLU A 79 5.83 5.46 5.58
CA GLU A 79 4.50 5.87 5.16
C GLU A 79 4.26 5.49 3.70
N GLY A 80 5.21 5.82 2.80
CA GLY A 80 5.13 5.42 1.39
C GLY A 80 5.11 3.90 1.23
N LYS A 81 6.02 3.18 1.91
CA LYS A 81 6.01 1.71 1.92
C LYS A 81 4.68 1.13 2.40
N LYS A 82 4.02 1.79 3.37
CA LYS A 82 2.70 1.39 3.86
C LYS A 82 1.60 1.64 2.83
N PHE A 83 1.62 2.81 2.18
CA PHE A 83 0.70 3.13 1.08
C PHE A 83 0.79 2.10 -0.05
N LYS A 84 2.00 1.81 -0.55
CA LYS A 84 2.24 0.76 -1.56
C LYS A 84 1.68 -0.60 -1.16
N LYS A 85 1.85 -1.01 0.11
CA LYS A 85 1.27 -2.28 0.61
C LYS A 85 -0.26 -2.26 0.58
N CYS A 86 -0.89 -1.14 0.92
CA CYS A 86 -2.34 -0.97 0.81
C CYS A 86 -2.80 -1.04 -0.64
N ALA A 87 -2.14 -0.32 -1.56
CA ALA A 87 -2.49 -0.29 -2.99
C ALA A 87 -2.44 -1.69 -3.62
N ILE A 88 -1.36 -2.44 -3.38
CA ILE A 88 -1.22 -3.83 -3.86
C ILE A 88 -2.35 -4.71 -3.29
N LYS A 89 -2.73 -4.50 -2.03
CA LYS A 89 -3.78 -5.29 -1.39
C LYS A 89 -5.16 -4.98 -1.98
N LEU A 90 -5.44 -3.70 -2.26
CA LEU A 90 -6.65 -3.27 -2.95
C LEU A 90 -6.71 -3.90 -4.35
N CYS A 91 -5.67 -3.75 -5.18
CA CYS A 91 -5.60 -4.34 -6.51
C CYS A 91 -5.84 -5.87 -6.49
N LYS A 92 -5.22 -6.59 -5.54
CA LYS A 92 -5.47 -8.04 -5.38
C LYS A 92 -6.93 -8.37 -5.08
N LYS A 93 -7.62 -7.50 -4.33
CA LYS A 93 -9.03 -7.68 -3.96
C LYS A 93 -9.96 -7.30 -5.11
N ILE A 94 -9.66 -6.24 -5.85
CA ILE A 94 -10.35 -5.92 -7.11
C ILE A 94 -10.22 -7.08 -8.08
N ARG A 95 -9.02 -7.62 -8.30
CA ARG A 95 -8.81 -8.79 -9.16
C ARG A 95 -9.64 -10.01 -8.75
N TYR A 96 -9.72 -10.28 -7.45
CA TYR A 96 -10.47 -11.43 -6.94
C TYR A 96 -11.99 -11.23 -7.06
N TYR A 97 -12.51 -10.11 -6.55
CA TYR A 97 -13.95 -9.86 -6.52
C TYR A 97 -14.49 -9.43 -7.88
N GLY A 98 -13.76 -8.61 -8.66
CA GLY A 98 -14.13 -8.24 -10.02
C GLY A 98 -14.26 -9.47 -10.91
N SER A 99 -13.32 -10.41 -10.79
CA SER A 99 -13.45 -11.72 -11.45
C SER A 99 -14.60 -12.58 -10.92
N LYS A 100 -15.00 -12.41 -9.66
CA LYS A 100 -16.07 -13.22 -9.05
C LYS A 100 -17.44 -12.75 -9.54
N TYR A 101 -17.63 -11.44 -9.62
CA TYR A 101 -18.89 -10.79 -9.98
C TYR A 101 -18.96 -10.42 -11.47
N TYR A 102 -17.98 -10.82 -12.28
CA TYR A 102 -17.88 -10.44 -13.70
C TYR A 102 -19.13 -10.82 -14.53
N ASN A 103 -19.76 -11.96 -14.21
CA ASN A 103 -20.93 -12.46 -14.93
C ASN A 103 -22.25 -11.97 -14.30
N ASP A 104 -22.20 -11.20 -13.20
CA ASP A 104 -23.40 -10.59 -12.63
C ASP A 104 -23.87 -9.46 -13.57
N ASP A 105 -25.13 -9.05 -13.43
CA ASP A 105 -25.61 -7.79 -14.02
C ASP A 105 -24.62 -6.64 -13.69
N PRO A 106 -24.27 -5.74 -14.64
CA PRO A 106 -23.24 -4.73 -14.41
C PRO A 106 -23.46 -3.84 -13.19
N ILE A 107 -24.71 -3.48 -12.88
CA ILE A 107 -25.04 -2.65 -11.72
C ILE A 107 -24.81 -3.46 -10.44
N LEU A 108 -25.31 -4.71 -10.42
CA LEU A 108 -25.15 -5.61 -9.29
C LEU A 108 -23.67 -5.98 -9.06
N ALA A 109 -22.92 -6.21 -10.13
CA ALA A 109 -21.50 -6.51 -10.11
C ALA A 109 -20.70 -5.38 -9.45
N ASN A 110 -20.96 -4.13 -9.86
CA ASN A 110 -20.29 -2.96 -9.32
C ASN A 110 -20.66 -2.73 -7.84
N MET A 111 -21.95 -2.84 -7.49
CA MET A 111 -22.41 -2.70 -6.11
C MET A 111 -21.78 -3.76 -5.18
N ASN A 112 -21.75 -5.02 -5.62
CA ASN A 112 -21.14 -6.12 -4.87
C ASN A 112 -19.63 -5.96 -4.74
N LEU A 113 -18.95 -5.58 -5.82
CA LEU A 113 -17.52 -5.30 -5.83
C LEU A 113 -17.20 -4.18 -4.84
N LYS A 114 -17.82 -3.00 -5.00
CA LYS A 114 -17.61 -1.82 -4.16
C LYS A 114 -17.83 -2.14 -2.69
N LYS A 115 -18.92 -2.84 -2.34
CA LYS A 115 -19.18 -3.30 -0.97
C LYS A 115 -18.04 -4.16 -0.40
N LYS A 116 -17.45 -5.04 -1.20
CA LYS A 116 -16.35 -5.92 -0.76
C LYS A 116 -15.00 -5.22 -0.69
N ILE A 117 -14.74 -4.24 -1.56
CA ILE A 117 -13.45 -3.55 -1.62
C ILE A 117 -13.40 -2.27 -0.77
N ASN A 118 -14.54 -1.72 -0.32
CA ASN A 118 -14.60 -0.45 0.43
C ASN A 118 -13.65 -0.38 1.62
N LYS A 119 -13.54 -1.45 2.41
CA LYS A 119 -12.59 -1.53 3.53
C LYS A 119 -11.12 -1.36 3.10
N TYR A 120 -10.78 -1.77 1.88
CA TYR A 120 -9.43 -1.66 1.33
C TYR A 120 -9.18 -0.27 0.71
N ILE A 121 -10.21 0.35 0.14
CA ILE A 121 -10.20 1.75 -0.29
C ILE A 121 -9.91 2.65 0.91
N ASN A 122 -10.69 2.55 1.98
CA ASN A 122 -10.49 3.35 3.19
C ASN A 122 -9.08 3.16 3.79
N LYS A 123 -8.52 1.94 3.72
CA LYS A 123 -7.15 1.68 4.19
C LYS A 123 -6.07 2.32 3.32
N LEU A 124 -6.33 2.47 2.03
CA LEU A 124 -5.44 3.17 1.11
C LEU A 124 -5.51 4.68 1.37
N GLU A 125 -6.72 5.23 1.48
CA GLU A 125 -6.96 6.64 1.83
C GLU A 125 -6.32 7.01 3.17
N ASP A 126 -6.54 6.20 4.22
CA ASP A 126 -5.91 6.42 5.53
C ASP A 126 -4.38 6.36 5.48
N ALA A 127 -3.82 5.56 4.57
CA ALA A 127 -2.37 5.51 4.37
C ALA A 127 -1.87 6.75 3.61
N GLY A 128 -2.64 7.23 2.64
CA GLY A 128 -2.37 8.47 1.89
C GLY A 128 -2.36 9.67 2.82
N LYS A 129 -3.45 9.88 3.58
CA LYS A 129 -3.55 10.97 4.57
C LYS A 129 -2.39 10.99 5.57
N LYS A 130 -1.92 9.81 5.99
CA LYS A 130 -0.77 9.70 6.90
C LYS A 130 0.56 10.04 6.23
N PHE A 131 0.69 9.73 4.95
CA PHE A 131 1.84 10.17 4.16
C PHE A 131 1.80 11.69 3.97
N ASP A 132 0.68 12.23 3.51
CA ASP A 132 0.51 13.66 3.23
C ASP A 132 0.75 14.50 4.50
N ALA A 133 0.18 14.11 5.64
CA ALA A 133 0.43 14.79 6.92
C ALA A 133 1.92 14.76 7.35
N ARG A 134 2.67 13.71 7.00
CA ARG A 134 4.11 13.64 7.27
C ARG A 134 4.91 14.45 6.26
N TYR A 135 4.51 14.42 4.99
CA TYR A 135 5.09 15.24 3.93
C TYR A 135 4.99 16.72 4.30
N ASP A 136 3.80 17.21 4.65
CA ASP A 136 3.57 18.60 5.04
C ASP A 136 4.40 19.01 6.25
N GLN A 137 4.49 18.14 7.27
CA GLN A 137 5.36 18.37 8.44
C GLN A 137 6.83 18.49 8.07
N VAL A 138 7.31 17.69 7.13
CA VAL A 138 8.74 17.66 6.78
C VAL A 138 9.10 18.79 5.82
N VAL A 139 8.22 19.13 4.88
CA VAL A 139 8.43 20.20 3.89
C VAL A 139 8.18 21.59 4.46
N SER A 140 7.22 21.76 5.38
CA SER A 140 6.99 23.08 6.02
C SER A 140 8.10 23.49 7.00
N ASN A 141 9.02 22.57 7.32
CA ASN A 141 10.19 22.80 8.17
C ASN A 141 11.50 22.95 7.35
N LEU A 142 11.42 23.01 6.02
CA LEU A 142 12.50 23.40 5.11
C LEU A 142 12.48 24.92 4.89
#